data_AF-A0ABD2NA59-F1
#
_entry.id   AF-A0ABD2NA59-F1
#
_cell.length_a   1.000
_cell.length_b   1.000
_cell.length_c   1.000
_cell.angle_alpha   90.00
_cell.angle_beta   90.00
_cell.angle_gamma   90.00
#
_symmetry.space_group_name_H-M   'P 1'
#
loop_
_entity.id
_entity.type
_entity.pdbx_description
1 polymer ?
#
loop_
_entity_poly.entity_id
_entity_poly.type
_entity_poly.pdbx_seq_one_letter_code
_entity_poly.pdbx_strand_id
1 'polypeptide(L)'
;MCTFITDGLITSTGKVCCRRRIQNSKLSFPTLALIERRRNTNRESQEYEVLNKIIKKAISRDGRNRQTQLVEQAREDNKLTNLRTLRKNLPIGKIRIHKLKDTNNNAEYEKTEIINIIQVFFKELYSEKHPAPSRGALRID
;
A
#
# COMPACT_ATOMS: atom_id res chain seq x y z
N MET A 1 15.86 -7.52 -56.49
CA MET A 1 14.89 -8.02 -55.50
C MET A 1 15.38 -7.62 -54.11
N CYS A 2 14.59 -6.81 -53.40
CA CYS A 2 14.91 -6.26 -52.08
C CYS A 2 14.85 -7.33 -51.00
N THR A 3 15.99 -7.72 -50.45
CA THR A 3 16.07 -8.64 -49.29
C THR A 3 16.68 -8.01 -48.04
N PHE A 4 16.95 -6.69 -48.03
CA PHE A 4 17.59 -6.02 -46.89
C PHE A 4 16.60 -5.35 -45.90
N ILE A 5 15.32 -5.26 -46.24
CA ILE A 5 14.33 -4.55 -45.40
C ILE A 5 13.80 -5.46 -44.27
N THR A 6 13.85 -6.78 -44.43
CA THR A 6 13.31 -7.73 -43.44
C THR A 6 14.19 -7.87 -42.19
N ASP A 7 15.52 -7.80 -42.34
CA ASP A 7 16.44 -8.04 -41.21
C ASP A 7 16.50 -6.86 -40.23
N GLY A 8 16.24 -5.64 -40.71
CA GLY A 8 16.12 -4.43 -39.88
C GLY A 8 14.85 -4.38 -39.02
N LEU A 9 13.79 -5.08 -39.45
CA LEU A 9 12.48 -5.12 -38.78
C LEU A 9 12.44 -6.16 -37.65
N ILE A 10 13.21 -7.24 -37.75
CA ILE A 10 13.30 -8.28 -36.72
C ILE A 10 14.16 -7.81 -35.54
N THR A 11 15.22 -7.03 -35.81
CA THR A 11 16.14 -6.57 -34.76
C THR A 11 15.54 -5.45 -33.88
N SER A 12 14.59 -4.68 -34.42
CA SER A 12 13.93 -3.56 -33.73
C SER A 12 12.74 -3.98 -32.86
N THR A 13 12.22 -5.20 -32.99
CA THR A 13 11.12 -5.75 -32.18
C THR A 13 11.59 -6.60 -30.99
N GLY A 14 12.87 -7.00 -30.94
CA GLY A 14 13.42 -7.87 -29.91
C GLY A 14 13.75 -7.23 -28.55
N LYS A 15 13.63 -5.90 -28.42
CA LYS A 15 13.80 -5.19 -27.14
C LYS A 15 12.50 -4.56 -26.67
N VAL A 16 11.40 -5.30 -26.74
CA VAL A 16 10.35 -5.08 -25.75
C VAL A 16 11.00 -5.42 -24.41
N CYS A 17 11.39 -4.39 -23.65
CA CYS A 17 11.68 -4.53 -22.24
C CYS A 17 10.37 -5.01 -21.61
N CYS A 18 10.16 -6.33 -21.62
CA CYS A 18 9.07 -6.98 -20.91
C CYS A 18 9.36 -6.67 -19.45
N ARG A 19 8.79 -5.57 -18.95
CA ARG A 19 8.81 -5.21 -17.54
C ARG A 19 8.25 -6.44 -16.85
N ARG A 20 9.11 -7.28 -16.26
CA ARG A 20 8.69 -8.47 -15.53
C ARG A 20 7.68 -7.95 -14.53
N ARG A 21 6.40 -8.29 -14.70
CA ARG A 21 5.40 -8.01 -13.68
C ARG A 21 5.90 -8.78 -12.48
N ILE A 22 6.47 -8.07 -11.50
CA ILE A 22 6.83 -8.67 -10.23
C ILE A 22 5.52 -9.27 -9.73
N GLN A 23 5.47 -10.59 -9.72
CA GLN A 23 4.33 -11.36 -9.23
C GLN A 23 4.28 -11.10 -7.72
N ASN A 24 3.69 -9.98 -7.32
CA ASN A 24 3.44 -9.63 -5.93
C ASN A 24 2.26 -10.48 -5.45
N SER A 25 2.46 -11.80 -5.38
CA SER A 25 1.45 -12.70 -4.83
C SER A 25 1.13 -12.24 -3.40
N LYS A 26 -0.16 -12.15 -3.08
CA LYS A 26 -0.60 -11.76 -1.73
C LYS A 26 -0.32 -12.85 -0.70
N LEU A 27 -0.14 -14.07 -1.16
CA LEU A 27 0.04 -15.26 -0.36
C LEU A 27 1.38 -15.90 -0.70
N SER A 28 2.02 -16.46 0.32
CA SER A 28 3.23 -17.24 0.19
C SER A 28 2.94 -18.59 -0.46
N PHE A 29 3.94 -19.18 -1.11
CA PHE A 29 3.84 -20.52 -1.71
C PHE A 29 3.36 -21.60 -0.71
N PRO A 30 3.84 -21.64 0.55
CA PRO A 30 3.30 -22.54 1.58
C PRO A 30 1.79 -22.40 1.79
N THR A 31 1.29 -21.15 1.84
CA THR A 31 -0.15 -20.90 2.02
C THR A 31 -0.95 -21.35 0.80
N LEU A 32 -0.43 -21.18 -0.40
CA LEU A 32 -1.05 -21.68 -1.63
C LEU A 32 -1.14 -23.21 -1.65
N ALA A 33 -0.08 -23.90 -1.23
CA ALA A 33 -0.08 -25.37 -1.12
C ALA A 33 -1.14 -25.88 -0.13
N LEU A 34 -1.35 -25.18 1.00
CA LEU A 34 -2.42 -25.52 1.95
C LEU A 34 -3.81 -25.34 1.34
N ILE A 35 -4.01 -24.27 0.56
CA ILE A 35 -5.28 -24.02 -0.15
C ILE A 35 -5.56 -25.11 -1.18
N GLU A 36 -4.54 -25.56 -1.92
CA GLU A 36 -4.66 -26.68 -2.86
C GLU A 36 -5.00 -27.98 -2.13
N ARG A 37 -4.32 -28.28 -1.03
CA ARG A 37 -4.66 -29.44 -0.19
C ARG A 37 -6.12 -29.40 0.27
N ARG A 38 -6.64 -28.22 0.65
CA ARG A 38 -8.04 -28.06 1.06
C ARG A 38 -9.02 -28.33 -0.08
N ARG A 39 -8.68 -27.99 -1.33
CA ARG A 39 -9.53 -28.28 -2.49
C ARG A 39 -9.72 -29.78 -2.71
N ASN A 40 -8.72 -30.57 -2.33
CA ASN A 40 -8.73 -32.03 -2.49
C ASN A 40 -9.24 -32.78 -1.23
N THR A 41 -9.62 -32.05 -0.16
CA THR A 41 -10.07 -32.65 1.10
C THR A 41 -11.60 -32.61 1.18
N ASN A 42 -12.23 -33.70 1.65
CA ASN A 42 -13.69 -33.76 1.83
C ASN A 42 -14.16 -32.73 2.87
N ARG A 43 -15.17 -31.93 2.53
CA ARG A 43 -15.67 -30.81 3.35
C ARG A 43 -16.25 -31.23 4.70
N GLU A 44 -16.80 -32.43 4.77
CA GLU A 44 -17.44 -32.96 5.99
C GLU A 44 -16.42 -33.61 6.94
N SER A 45 -15.16 -33.74 6.51
CA SER A 45 -14.12 -34.34 7.34
C SER A 45 -13.65 -33.37 8.43
N GLN A 46 -13.29 -33.93 9.59
CA GLN A 46 -12.63 -33.17 10.66
C GLN A 46 -11.27 -32.60 10.20
N GLU A 47 -10.60 -33.28 9.27
CA GLU A 47 -9.37 -32.80 8.63
C GLU A 47 -9.58 -31.49 7.87
N TYR A 48 -10.72 -31.32 7.21
CA TYR A 48 -11.06 -30.07 6.53
C TYR A 48 -11.17 -28.90 7.49
N GLU A 49 -11.83 -29.09 8.63
CA GLU A 49 -11.96 -28.06 9.67
C GLU A 49 -10.60 -27.65 10.25
N VAL A 50 -9.75 -28.62 10.55
CA VAL A 50 -8.38 -28.35 11.03
C VAL A 50 -7.58 -27.60 9.97
N LEU A 51 -7.62 -28.06 8.71
CA LEU A 51 -6.92 -27.43 7.60
C LEU A 51 -7.41 -26.01 7.33
N ASN A 52 -8.71 -25.76 7.44
CA ASN A 52 -9.30 -24.44 7.26
C ASN A 52 -8.84 -23.45 8.35
N LYS A 53 -8.74 -23.91 9.62
CA LYS A 53 -8.16 -23.10 10.72
C LYS A 53 -6.70 -22.74 10.45
N ILE A 54 -5.91 -23.70 9.96
CA ILE A 54 -4.49 -23.48 9.62
C ILE A 54 -4.38 -22.46 8.47
N ILE A 55 -5.17 -22.62 7.40
CA ILE A 55 -5.19 -21.71 6.26
C ILE A 55 -5.55 -20.29 6.67
N LYS A 56 -6.59 -20.11 7.50
CA LYS A 56 -6.97 -18.78 8.01
C LYS A 56 -5.80 -18.11 8.73
N LYS A 57 -5.12 -18.84 9.62
CA LYS A 57 -3.93 -18.32 10.33
C LYS A 57 -2.78 -17.98 9.39
N ALA A 58 -2.53 -18.82 8.39
CA ALA A 58 -1.48 -18.61 7.40
C ALA A 58 -1.74 -17.37 6.53
N ILE A 59 -2.97 -17.19 6.02
CA ILE A 59 -3.37 -16.01 5.25
C ILE A 59 -3.22 -14.73 6.09
N SER A 60 -3.66 -14.73 7.35
CA SER A 60 -3.50 -13.56 8.22
C SER A 60 -2.03 -13.25 8.54
N ARG A 61 -1.17 -14.27 8.64
CA ARG A 61 0.28 -14.09 8.81
C ARG A 61 0.90 -13.48 7.55
N ASP A 62 0.59 -14.03 6.39
CA ASP A 62 1.10 -13.54 5.10
C ASP A 62 0.67 -12.09 4.84
N GLY A 63 -0.59 -11.74 5.16
CA GLY A 63 -1.08 -10.37 5.05
C GLY A 63 -0.32 -9.39 5.94
N ARG A 64 -0.08 -9.76 7.21
CA ARG A 64 0.72 -8.94 8.13
C ARG A 64 2.16 -8.79 7.65
N ASN A 65 2.80 -9.89 7.27
CA ASN A 65 4.19 -9.88 6.79
C ASN A 65 4.34 -9.00 5.53
N ARG A 66 3.41 -9.11 4.58
CA ARG A 66 3.40 -8.27 3.39
C ARG A 66 3.26 -6.80 3.74
N GLN A 67 2.38 -6.45 4.69
CA GLN A 67 2.24 -5.05 5.12
C GLN A 67 3.53 -4.52 5.74
N THR A 68 4.18 -5.31 6.60
CA THR A 68 5.47 -4.97 7.18
C THR A 68 6.54 -4.79 6.10
N GLN A 69 6.62 -5.70 5.12
CA GLN A 69 7.54 -5.60 3.99
C GLN A 69 7.30 -4.34 3.15
N LEU A 70 6.04 -3.96 2.89
CA LEU A 70 5.74 -2.72 2.17
C LEU A 70 6.18 -1.47 2.93
N VAL A 71 6.06 -1.48 4.27
CA VAL A 71 6.52 -0.36 5.10
C VAL A 71 8.05 -0.29 5.12
N GLU A 72 8.73 -1.43 5.29
CA GLU A 72 10.20 -1.48 5.24
C GLU A 72 10.73 -1.10 3.86
N GLN A 73 10.14 -1.61 2.79
CA GLN A 73 10.49 -1.23 1.43
C GLN A 73 10.28 0.28 1.20
N ALA A 74 9.16 0.85 1.66
CA ALA A 74 8.94 2.29 1.58
C ALA A 74 9.96 3.08 2.42
N ARG A 75 10.45 2.53 3.55
CA ARG A 75 11.48 3.14 4.37
C ARG A 75 12.84 3.08 3.67
N GLU A 76 13.19 1.95 3.07
CA GLU A 76 14.42 1.77 2.28
C GLU A 76 14.41 2.65 1.03
N ASP A 77 13.29 2.70 0.30
CA ASP A 77 13.10 3.61 -0.82
C ASP A 77 13.26 5.07 -0.37
N ASN A 78 12.68 5.49 0.76
CA ASN A 78 12.90 6.85 1.26
C ASN A 78 14.36 7.14 1.66
N LYS A 79 15.12 6.12 2.07
CA LYS A 79 16.55 6.26 2.42
C LYS A 79 17.46 6.26 1.18
N LEU A 80 17.14 5.45 0.17
CA LEU A 80 17.99 5.19 -1.00
C LEU A 80 17.62 6.03 -2.23
N THR A 81 16.36 6.49 -2.34
CA THR A 81 15.91 7.23 -3.53
C THR A 81 15.88 8.74 -3.30
N ASN A 82 16.62 9.47 -4.13
CA ASN A 82 16.44 10.89 -4.33
C ASN A 82 14.95 11.20 -4.60
N LEU A 83 14.39 12.23 -3.93
CA LEU A 83 12.99 12.69 -4.02
C LEU A 83 12.41 12.72 -5.44
N ARG A 84 13.27 12.91 -6.45
CA ARG A 84 12.95 12.96 -7.88
C ARG A 84 12.35 11.65 -8.42
N THR A 85 12.85 10.50 -8.01
CA THR A 85 12.40 9.17 -8.49
C THR A 85 11.13 8.73 -7.77
N LEU A 86 10.98 9.11 -6.50
CA LEU A 86 9.76 8.90 -5.72
C LEU A 86 8.56 9.62 -6.36
N ARG A 87 8.73 10.87 -6.80
CA ARG A 87 7.68 11.64 -7.51
C ARG A 87 7.16 10.97 -8.79
N LYS A 88 8.02 10.24 -9.52
CA LYS A 88 7.64 9.58 -10.79
C LYS A 88 6.85 8.28 -10.60
N ASN A 89 6.99 7.62 -9.45
CA ASN A 89 6.35 6.34 -9.16
C ASN A 89 5.06 6.49 -8.34
N LEU A 90 4.63 7.71 -8.02
CA LEU A 90 3.40 7.93 -7.25
C LEU A 90 2.16 7.70 -8.12
N PRO A 91 1.15 6.96 -7.63
CA PRO A 91 -0.14 6.89 -8.30
C PRO A 91 -0.82 8.26 -8.29
N ILE A 92 -1.31 8.67 -9.45
CA ILE A 92 -2.07 9.92 -9.65
C ILE A 92 -3.20 10.00 -8.61
N GLY A 93 -3.29 11.11 -7.89
CA GLY A 93 -4.37 11.40 -6.94
C GLY A 93 -4.09 11.11 -5.47
N LYS A 94 -2.93 10.53 -5.10
CA LYS A 94 -2.55 10.39 -3.68
C LYS A 94 -1.60 11.52 -3.26
N ILE A 95 -2.16 12.55 -2.63
CA ILE A 95 -1.40 13.62 -1.98
C ILE A 95 -0.82 13.05 -0.68
N ARG A 96 0.51 13.05 -0.54
CA ARG A 96 1.14 12.90 0.78
C ARG A 96 1.54 14.29 1.29
N ILE A 97 1.51 14.46 2.60
CA ILE A 97 2.12 15.60 3.28
C ILE A 97 3.62 15.51 2.99
N HIS A 98 4.09 16.24 1.98
CA HIS A 98 5.47 16.15 1.52
C HIS A 98 6.43 16.96 2.40
N LYS A 99 5.90 17.95 3.13
CA LYS A 99 6.61 18.80 4.08
C LYS A 99 5.60 19.32 5.10
N LEU A 100 5.96 19.28 6.40
CA LEU A 100 5.26 20.08 7.39
C LEU A 100 5.60 21.53 7.11
N LYS A 101 4.55 22.33 6.94
CA LYS A 101 4.68 23.76 6.73
C LYS A 101 4.24 24.45 8.00
N ASP A 102 4.99 25.47 8.37
CA ASP A 102 4.52 26.43 9.35
C ASP A 102 3.33 27.24 8.79
N THR A 103 2.61 27.92 9.67
CA THR A 103 1.58 28.92 9.39
C THR A 103 1.99 29.93 8.30
N ASN A 104 3.29 30.22 8.18
CA ASN A 104 3.86 31.09 7.15
C ASN A 104 4.17 30.39 5.81
N ASN A 105 3.67 29.15 5.61
CA ASN A 105 3.93 28.32 4.44
C ASN A 105 5.41 27.91 4.22
N ASN A 106 6.29 28.21 5.17
CA ASN A 106 7.69 27.83 5.14
C ASN A 106 7.87 26.35 5.51
N ALA A 107 8.81 25.69 4.83
CA ALA A 107 9.10 24.29 5.09
C ALA A 107 10.07 24.15 6.26
N GLU A 108 9.61 23.56 7.36
CA GLU A 108 10.43 23.34 8.54
C GLU A 108 11.10 21.96 8.52
N TYR A 109 12.38 21.94 8.90
CA TYR A 109 13.20 20.73 8.99
C TYR A 109 13.72 20.49 10.41
N GLU A 110 13.56 21.46 11.31
CA GLU A 110 13.99 21.34 12.70
C GLU A 110 12.98 20.52 13.52
N LYS A 111 13.47 19.58 14.33
CA LYS A 111 12.63 18.62 15.08
C LYS A 111 11.72 19.30 16.11
N THR A 112 12.23 20.34 16.76
CA THR A 112 11.53 21.17 17.76
C THR A 112 10.34 21.88 17.12
N GLU A 113 10.56 22.55 15.99
CA GLU A 113 9.53 23.25 15.23
C GLU A 113 8.45 22.31 14.68
N ILE A 114 8.84 21.13 14.22
CA ILE A 114 7.88 20.09 13.80
C ILE A 114 6.93 19.68 14.93
N ILE A 115 7.47 19.49 16.14
CA ILE A 115 6.66 19.11 17.31
C ILE A 115 5.68 20.26 17.65
N ASN A 116 6.14 21.50 17.57
CA ASN A 116 5.29 22.68 17.80
C ASN A 116 4.14 22.77 16.78
N ILE A 117 4.43 22.61 15.48
CA ILE A 117 3.41 22.62 14.43
C ILE A 117 2.35 21.53 14.67
N ILE A 118 2.79 20.32 15.05
CA ILE A 118 1.89 19.21 15.37
C ILE A 118 1.02 19.52 16.60
N GLN A 119 1.62 20.09 17.65
CA GLN A 119 0.88 20.47 18.87
C GLN A 119 -0.17 21.53 18.61
N VAL A 120 0.17 22.58 17.84
CA VAL A 120 -0.78 23.64 17.45
C VAL A 120 -1.94 23.04 16.65
N PHE A 121 -1.65 22.20 15.66
CA PHE A 121 -2.67 21.53 14.84
C PHE A 121 -3.65 20.72 15.68
N PHE A 122 -3.16 19.88 16.60
CA PHE A 122 -4.04 19.08 17.45
C PHE A 122 -4.78 19.93 18.47
N LYS A 123 -4.16 21.00 18.97
CA LYS A 123 -4.84 21.94 19.86
C LYS A 123 -6.02 22.57 19.14
N GLU A 124 -5.88 23.02 17.90
CA GLU A 124 -6.98 23.56 17.10
C GLU A 124 -8.09 22.53 16.88
N LEU A 125 -7.71 21.32 16.42
CA LEU A 125 -8.63 20.22 16.13
C LEU A 125 -9.52 19.85 17.32
N TYR A 126 -8.98 19.91 18.54
CA TYR A 126 -9.69 19.54 19.77
C TYR A 126 -10.17 20.75 20.60
N SER A 127 -9.85 21.99 20.18
CA SER A 127 -10.36 23.22 20.82
C SER A 127 -11.69 23.67 20.21
N GLU A 128 -11.98 23.29 18.96
CA GLU A 128 -13.31 23.43 18.40
C GLU A 128 -14.29 22.51 19.16
N LYS A 129 -14.98 23.08 20.15
CA LYS A 129 -16.20 22.49 20.69
C LYS A 129 -17.24 22.52 19.59
N HIS A 130 -17.29 21.50 18.74
CA HIS A 130 -18.45 21.28 17.89
C HIS A 130 -19.68 21.21 18.81
N PRO A 131 -20.66 22.13 18.69
CA PRO A 131 -21.87 22.03 19.47
C PRO A 131 -22.48 20.67 19.16
N ALA A 132 -22.78 19.89 20.20
CA ALA A 132 -23.45 18.61 20.05
C ALA A 132 -24.67 18.83 19.15
N PRO A 133 -24.91 17.97 18.14
CA PRO A 133 -26.09 18.11 17.30
C PRO A 133 -27.31 18.12 18.21
N SER A 134 -28.03 19.25 18.24
CA SER A 134 -29.29 19.33 18.95
C SER A 134 -30.16 18.20 18.39
N ARG A 135 -30.53 17.25 19.25
CA ARG A 135 -31.51 16.23 18.89
C ARG A 135 -32.79 16.99 18.61
N GLY A 136 -33.03 17.30 17.33
CA GLY A 136 -34.28 17.87 16.86
C GLY A 136 -35.39 16.98 17.39
N ALA A 137 -36.23 17.55 18.24
CA ALA A 137 -37.45 16.94 18.69
C ALA A 137 -38.30 16.65 17.45
N LEU A 138 -38.37 15.39 17.05
CA LEU A 138 -39.47 14.89 16.23
C LEU A 138 -40.72 14.96 17.11
N ARG A 139 -41.40 16.11 17.07
CA ARG A 139 -42.83 16.16 17.36
C ARG A 139 -43.53 15.46 16.20
N ILE A 140 -44.16 14.35 16.51
CA ILE A 140 -45.20 13.74 15.69
C ILE A 140 -46.49 14.35 16.22
N ASP A 141 -47.07 15.27 15.45
CA ASP A 141 -48.50 15.56 15.49
C ASP A 141 -49.10 15.05 14.17
#